data_AF-A0A9D1FBW3-F1
#
_entry.id   AF-A0A9D1FBW3-F1
#
_cell.length_a   1.000
_cell.length_b   1.000
_cell.length_c   1.000
_cell.angle_alpha   90.00
_cell.angle_beta   90.00
_cell.angle_gamma   90.00
#
_symmetry.space_group_name_H-M   'P 1'
#
loop_
_entity.id
_entity.type
_entity.pdbx_description
1 polymer ?
#
loop_
_entity_poly.entity_id
_entity_poly.type
_entity_poly.pdbx_seq_one_letter_code
_entity_poly.pdbx_strand_id
1 'polypeptide(L)'
;RALALHSGMSSERGWGFPSDTAVYSLGEETGAGALEGVEVAGGVVYALTDEDCAVVMDIPGGVSEVTLEDSVGGVSVVYLNERALDNASASVTVYLAADMIYPFELYGAANWDHKDSSSPNCLSFSWDLSCVCADIINSQRGTGEPKIAPVREYVLAAMSRAQDLSVEYGHTRPDGSEWSEAIFEQGLSPSYYTEWIDYSYYDDSDSLSEMIYDSIVDIVPASSDYGVYYTEVGIATYMDISSGDIYFCRFGGAYE
;
A
#
# COMPACT_ATOMS: atom_id res chain seq x y z
N ARG A 1 1.09 10.45 -26.71
CA ARG A 1 0.43 9.14 -26.77
C ARG A 1 -1.07 9.37 -26.99
N ALA A 2 -1.73 8.61 -27.85
CA ALA A 2 -3.20 8.61 -27.97
C ALA A 2 -3.82 7.55 -27.05
N LEU A 3 -5.06 7.77 -26.60
CA LEU A 3 -5.82 6.81 -25.78
C LEU A 3 -7.09 6.39 -26.52
N ALA A 4 -7.42 5.11 -26.47
CA ALA A 4 -8.66 4.56 -26.99
C ALA A 4 -9.35 3.73 -25.90
N LEU A 5 -10.63 4.01 -25.69
CA LEU A 5 -11.51 3.25 -24.80
C LEU A 5 -12.57 2.55 -25.66
N HIS A 6 -12.77 1.24 -25.48
CA HIS A 6 -13.77 0.50 -26.26
C HIS A 6 -14.70 -0.35 -25.40
N SER A 7 -15.94 -0.53 -25.87
CA SER A 7 -16.91 -1.50 -25.34
C SER A 7 -17.05 -2.70 -26.29
N GLY A 8 -16.76 -3.91 -25.80
CA GLY A 8 -17.11 -5.17 -26.46
C GLY A 8 -15.95 -6.01 -27.04
N MET A 9 -16.22 -7.30 -27.29
CA MET A 9 -15.33 -8.34 -27.82
C MET A 9 -14.89 -8.13 -29.29
N SER A 10 -14.63 -6.90 -29.73
CA SER A 10 -14.00 -6.68 -31.02
C SER A 10 -12.49 -6.76 -30.85
N SER A 11 -11.86 -7.76 -31.47
CA SER A 11 -10.40 -7.89 -31.46
C SER A 11 -9.75 -6.57 -31.91
N GLU A 12 -8.82 -6.06 -31.10
CA GLU A 12 -8.00 -4.85 -31.32
C GLU A 12 -7.43 -4.74 -32.75
N ARG A 13 -7.24 -5.89 -33.41
CA ARG A 13 -6.83 -6.02 -34.81
C ARG A 13 -7.92 -5.55 -35.78
N GLY A 14 -8.08 -4.25 -35.95
CA GLY A 14 -8.90 -3.72 -37.05
C GLY A 14 -9.05 -2.21 -37.13
N TRP A 15 -8.68 -1.47 -36.08
CA TRP A 15 -9.05 -0.04 -35.96
C TRP A 15 -7.99 0.91 -36.56
N GLY A 16 -6.83 0.39 -36.95
CA GLY A 16 -5.79 1.19 -37.61
C GLY A 16 -5.17 2.27 -36.71
N PHE A 17 -5.23 2.09 -35.39
CA PHE A 17 -4.62 3.02 -34.45
C PHE A 17 -3.11 3.12 -34.68
N PRO A 18 -2.52 4.32 -34.44
CA PRO A 18 -1.08 4.45 -34.28
C PRO A 18 -0.54 3.42 -33.28
N SER A 19 0.64 2.89 -33.55
CA SER A 19 1.25 1.82 -32.75
C SER A 19 1.52 2.21 -31.28
N ASP A 20 1.53 3.50 -30.97
CA ASP A 20 1.71 4.04 -29.62
C ASP A 20 0.39 4.28 -28.87
N THR A 21 -0.76 3.95 -29.47
CA THR A 21 -2.07 4.15 -28.82
C THR A 21 -2.25 3.16 -27.67
N ALA A 22 -2.52 3.67 -26.46
CA ALA A 22 -2.97 2.83 -25.35
C ALA A 22 -4.44 2.48 -25.57
N VAL A 23 -4.80 1.20 -25.45
CA VAL A 23 -6.17 0.73 -25.64
C VAL A 23 -6.63 0.11 -24.32
N TYR A 24 -7.77 0.56 -23.83
CA TYR A 24 -8.42 0.06 -22.62
C TYR A 24 -9.81 -0.49 -22.95
N SER A 25 -10.15 -1.60 -22.31
CA SER A 25 -11.41 -2.33 -22.50
C SER A 25 -12.36 -2.04 -21.35
N LEU A 26 -13.54 -1.50 -21.65
CA LEU A 26 -14.59 -1.37 -20.63
C LEU A 26 -14.92 -2.74 -20.03
N GLY A 27 -15.04 -2.78 -18.70
CA GLY A 27 -15.24 -3.99 -17.91
C GLY A 27 -13.98 -4.82 -17.66
N GLU A 28 -12.79 -4.34 -18.05
CA GLU A 28 -11.55 -5.00 -17.65
C GLU A 28 -11.24 -4.76 -16.16
N GLU A 29 -10.73 -5.79 -15.49
CA GLU A 29 -10.31 -5.70 -14.09
C GLU A 29 -9.08 -4.79 -13.98
N THR A 30 -9.17 -3.79 -13.11
CA THR A 30 -8.09 -2.80 -12.91
C THR A 30 -7.22 -3.09 -11.69
N GLY A 31 -7.68 -4.01 -10.83
CA GLY A 31 -7.14 -4.29 -9.50
C GLY A 31 -8.00 -3.72 -8.36
N ALA A 32 -8.85 -2.72 -8.65
CA ALA A 32 -9.87 -2.21 -7.75
C ALA A 32 -11.14 -1.85 -8.54
N GLY A 33 -11.99 -2.84 -8.78
CA GLY A 33 -13.17 -2.74 -9.66
C GLY A 33 -12.87 -2.83 -11.15
N ALA A 34 -13.93 -2.99 -11.92
CA ALA A 34 -13.91 -3.07 -13.37
C ALA A 34 -13.97 -1.67 -14.02
N LEU A 35 -13.28 -1.48 -15.14
CA LEU A 35 -13.18 -0.20 -15.83
C LEU A 35 -14.53 0.29 -16.39
N GLU A 36 -14.99 1.48 -15.98
CA GLU A 36 -16.16 2.16 -16.53
C GLU A 36 -15.82 3.41 -17.36
N GLY A 37 -14.68 4.04 -17.09
CA GLY A 37 -14.28 5.27 -17.75
C GLY A 37 -12.79 5.55 -17.60
N VAL A 38 -12.27 6.47 -18.41
CA VAL A 38 -10.87 6.90 -18.32
C VAL A 38 -10.80 8.42 -18.21
N GLU A 39 -9.97 8.89 -17.29
CA GLU A 39 -9.59 10.30 -17.16
C GLU A 39 -8.08 10.46 -17.27
N VAL A 40 -7.64 11.66 -17.66
CA VAL A 40 -6.22 12.01 -17.76
C VAL A 40 -5.98 13.29 -16.99
N ALA A 41 -5.12 13.22 -15.99
CA ALA A 41 -4.70 14.36 -15.18
C ALA A 41 -3.18 14.34 -15.01
N GLY A 42 -2.52 15.47 -15.20
CA GLY A 42 -1.05 15.54 -15.12
C GLY A 42 -0.29 14.67 -16.14
N GLY A 43 -0.97 14.16 -17.16
CA GLY A 43 -0.40 13.19 -18.12
C GLY A 43 -0.46 11.73 -17.66
N VAL A 44 -0.96 11.47 -16.45
CA VAL A 44 -1.26 10.14 -15.91
C VAL A 44 -2.64 9.70 -16.37
N VAL A 45 -2.78 8.43 -16.71
CA VAL A 45 -4.07 7.83 -17.08
C VAL A 45 -4.69 7.17 -15.86
N TYR A 46 -5.95 7.52 -15.59
CA TYR A 46 -6.73 6.97 -14.49
C TYR A 46 -7.95 6.22 -15.05
N ALA A 47 -8.20 5.03 -14.53
CA ALA A 47 -9.47 4.34 -14.68
C ALA A 47 -10.45 4.83 -13.62
N LEU A 48 -11.70 5.10 -14.01
CA LEU A 48 -12.85 5.19 -13.11
C LEU A 48 -13.53 3.82 -13.12
N THR A 49 -13.88 3.29 -11.95
CA THR A 49 -14.34 1.90 -11.81
C THR A 49 -15.75 1.79 -11.24
N ASP A 50 -16.34 0.60 -11.36
CA ASP A 50 -17.69 0.27 -10.85
C ASP A 50 -17.77 0.15 -9.32
N GLU A 51 -16.63 0.23 -8.63
CA GLU A 51 -16.51 0.29 -7.17
C GLU A 51 -16.42 1.73 -6.63
N ASP A 52 -16.84 2.72 -7.42
CA ASP A 52 -16.80 4.16 -7.07
C ASP A 52 -15.39 4.63 -6.65
N CYS A 53 -14.34 4.15 -7.33
CA CYS A 53 -12.95 4.55 -7.10
C CYS A 53 -12.18 4.78 -8.41
N ALA A 54 -10.97 5.33 -8.28
CA ALA A 54 -10.05 5.53 -9.38
C ALA A 54 -8.75 4.72 -9.22
N VAL A 55 -8.22 4.23 -10.35
CA VAL A 55 -7.00 3.43 -10.42
C VAL A 55 -6.01 4.05 -11.41
N VAL A 56 -4.73 4.16 -11.01
CA VAL A 56 -3.66 4.61 -11.91
C VAL A 56 -3.34 3.49 -12.91
N MET A 57 -3.53 3.77 -14.20
CA MET A 57 -3.36 2.80 -15.28
C MET A 57 -2.08 2.98 -16.07
N ASP A 58 -1.56 4.20 -16.19
CA ASP A 58 -0.33 4.48 -16.96
C ASP A 58 0.34 5.76 -16.44
N ILE A 59 1.62 5.65 -16.11
CA ILE A 59 2.51 6.77 -15.81
C ILE A 59 3.26 7.14 -17.10
N PRO A 60 3.29 8.44 -17.48
CA PRO A 60 3.89 8.85 -18.73
C PRO A 60 5.40 8.59 -18.76
N GLY A 61 5.90 8.10 -19.90
CA GLY A 61 7.33 7.93 -20.11
C GLY A 61 8.09 9.25 -20.28
N GLY A 62 9.40 9.22 -20.00
CA GLY A 62 10.30 10.35 -20.20
C GLY A 62 10.22 11.44 -19.14
N VAL A 63 9.45 11.23 -18.07
CA VAL A 63 9.43 12.09 -16.88
C VAL A 63 10.33 11.52 -15.79
N SER A 64 10.91 12.39 -14.97
CA SER A 64 11.69 12.01 -13.78
C SER A 64 10.83 11.94 -12.52
N GLU A 65 9.71 12.66 -12.50
CA GLU A 65 8.80 12.71 -11.36
C GLU A 65 7.35 12.85 -11.84
N VAL A 66 6.41 12.37 -11.02
CA VAL A 66 4.98 12.47 -11.24
C VAL A 66 4.25 12.55 -9.91
N THR A 67 3.26 13.44 -9.82
CA THR A 67 2.39 13.56 -8.65
C THR A 67 1.01 13.05 -9.00
N LEU A 68 0.57 12.03 -8.28
CA LEU A 68 -0.74 11.43 -8.48
C LEU A 68 -1.83 12.30 -7.83
N GLU A 69 -2.99 12.39 -8.45
CA GLU A 69 -4.13 13.09 -7.87
C GLU A 69 -4.70 12.29 -6.69
N ASP A 70 -5.18 12.95 -5.63
CA ASP A 70 -5.89 12.24 -4.55
C ASP A 70 -7.29 11.77 -4.99
N SER A 71 -7.87 12.47 -5.97
CA SER A 71 -9.18 12.16 -6.53
C SER A 71 -9.27 12.59 -7.99
N VAL A 72 -9.98 11.82 -8.81
CA VAL A 72 -10.22 12.06 -10.24
C VAL A 72 -11.68 11.72 -10.54
N GLY A 73 -12.36 12.45 -11.42
CA GLY A 73 -13.80 12.23 -11.67
C GLY A 73 -14.73 12.36 -10.44
N GLY A 74 -14.24 12.91 -9.31
CA GLY A 74 -14.99 12.99 -8.06
C GLY A 74 -14.90 11.76 -7.15
N VAL A 75 -14.07 10.77 -7.49
CA VAL A 75 -13.79 9.57 -6.69
C VAL A 75 -12.32 9.50 -6.27
N SER A 76 -12.02 8.83 -5.16
CA SER A 76 -10.65 8.72 -4.63
C SER A 76 -9.76 7.82 -5.49
N VAL A 77 -8.49 8.17 -5.62
CA VAL A 77 -7.47 7.30 -6.25
C VAL A 77 -6.96 6.32 -5.19
N VAL A 78 -7.19 5.01 -5.41
CA VAL A 78 -6.99 3.98 -4.37
C VAL A 78 -5.97 2.90 -4.74
N TYR A 79 -5.61 2.78 -6.03
CA TYR A 79 -4.75 1.70 -6.50
C TYR A 79 -3.88 2.13 -7.67
N LEU A 80 -2.72 1.49 -7.81
CA LEU A 80 -1.88 1.55 -9.00
C LEU A 80 -1.86 0.18 -9.67
N ASN A 81 -2.29 0.12 -10.93
CA ASN A 81 -2.33 -1.11 -11.70
C ASN A 81 -0.92 -1.69 -11.88
N GLU A 82 -0.80 -3.03 -11.91
CA GLU A 82 0.47 -3.76 -12.05
C GLU A 82 1.33 -3.33 -13.25
N ARG A 83 0.70 -2.77 -14.30
CA ARG A 83 1.34 -2.33 -15.55
C ARG A 83 1.52 -0.82 -15.66
N ALA A 84 1.14 -0.05 -14.65
CA ALA A 84 1.14 1.41 -14.73
C ALA A 84 2.56 1.99 -14.95
N LEU A 85 3.60 1.23 -14.60
CA LEU A 85 5.00 1.62 -14.77
C LEU A 85 5.64 1.13 -16.08
N ASP A 86 4.93 0.36 -16.92
CA ASP A 86 5.50 -0.24 -18.15
C ASP A 86 6.15 0.79 -19.09
N ASN A 87 5.64 2.01 -19.09
CA ASN A 87 6.13 3.11 -19.93
C ASN A 87 6.98 4.13 -19.16
N ALA A 88 7.02 4.04 -17.84
CA ALA A 88 7.69 5.01 -16.98
C ALA A 88 9.22 4.91 -17.10
N SER A 89 9.91 5.98 -16.72
CA SER A 89 11.36 5.94 -16.57
C SER A 89 11.73 5.01 -15.42
N ALA A 90 12.79 4.21 -15.55
CA ALA A 90 13.21 3.22 -14.53
C ALA A 90 13.59 3.82 -13.15
N SER A 91 13.66 5.15 -13.04
CA SER A 91 13.96 5.88 -11.80
C SER A 91 12.95 7.01 -11.57
N VAL A 92 11.71 6.85 -12.04
CA VAL A 92 10.67 7.85 -11.81
C VAL A 92 10.37 7.96 -10.31
N THR A 93 10.24 9.18 -9.81
CA THR A 93 9.67 9.43 -8.48
C THR A 93 8.16 9.59 -8.59
N VAL A 94 7.41 8.80 -7.84
CA VAL A 94 5.94 8.81 -7.83
C VAL A 94 5.48 9.33 -6.48
N TYR A 95 4.92 10.54 -6.45
CA TYR A 95 4.28 11.09 -5.25
C TYR A 95 2.86 10.55 -5.14
N LEU A 96 2.65 9.69 -4.13
CA LEU A 96 1.45 8.90 -3.94
C LEU A 96 0.23 9.76 -3.54
N ALA A 97 -0.95 9.30 -3.93
CA ALA A 97 -2.22 9.73 -3.33
C ALA A 97 -2.32 9.24 -1.87
N ALA A 98 -3.05 9.96 -1.02
CA ALA A 98 -3.11 9.62 0.42
C ALA A 98 -3.72 8.23 0.70
N ASP A 99 -4.75 7.84 -0.07
CA ASP A 99 -5.54 6.63 0.17
C ASP A 99 -5.20 5.47 -0.77
N MET A 100 -4.06 5.54 -1.47
CA MET A 100 -3.69 4.53 -2.46
C MET A 100 -2.71 3.47 -1.94
N ILE A 101 -2.77 2.30 -2.57
CA ILE A 101 -1.75 1.26 -2.48
C ILE A 101 -1.26 0.87 -3.88
N TYR A 102 -0.21 0.05 -3.94
CA TYR A 102 0.35 -0.48 -5.19
C TYR A 102 0.84 -1.92 -4.98
N PRO A 103 0.88 -2.78 -6.02
CA PRO A 103 1.40 -4.14 -5.89
C PRO A 103 2.81 -4.16 -5.30
N PHE A 104 3.05 -5.02 -4.30
CA PHE A 104 4.35 -5.09 -3.62
C PHE A 104 5.51 -5.40 -4.57
N GLU A 105 5.25 -6.11 -5.66
CA GLU A 105 6.21 -6.41 -6.73
C GLU A 105 6.76 -5.15 -7.40
N LEU A 106 6.04 -4.03 -7.32
CA LEU A 106 6.47 -2.73 -7.85
C LEU A 106 7.27 -1.90 -6.85
N TYR A 107 7.44 -2.33 -5.60
CA TYR A 107 8.18 -1.59 -4.57
C TYR A 107 9.57 -1.15 -5.07
N GLY A 108 10.32 -2.05 -5.73
CA GLY A 108 11.63 -1.73 -6.31
C GLY A 108 11.63 -1.14 -7.73
N ALA A 109 10.46 -0.85 -8.32
CA ALA A 109 10.32 -0.43 -9.72
C ALA A 109 10.27 1.10 -9.91
N ALA A 110 10.06 1.86 -8.83
CA ALA A 110 10.02 3.32 -8.82
C ALA A 110 10.59 3.85 -7.49
N ASN A 111 10.82 5.15 -7.41
CA ASN A 111 11.03 5.82 -6.13
C ASN A 111 9.67 6.27 -5.61
N TRP A 112 9.17 5.64 -4.55
CA TRP A 112 7.92 6.01 -3.92
C TRP A 112 8.15 7.16 -2.95
N ASP A 113 7.30 8.18 -3.02
CA ASP A 113 7.39 9.35 -2.15
C ASP A 113 5.98 9.87 -1.82
N HIS A 114 5.89 10.77 -0.85
CA HIS A 114 4.62 11.32 -0.37
C HIS A 114 4.60 12.83 -0.62
N LYS A 115 3.41 13.35 -0.94
CA LYS A 115 3.24 14.80 -1.10
C LYS A 115 3.45 15.49 0.25
N ASP A 116 3.98 16.71 0.26
CA ASP A 116 4.07 17.55 1.46
C ASP A 116 2.72 17.74 2.18
N SER A 117 1.60 17.64 1.45
CA SER A 117 0.24 17.75 1.98
C SER A 117 -0.31 16.44 2.56
N SER A 118 0.41 15.32 2.40
CA SER A 118 -0.05 14.01 2.87
C SER A 118 0.08 13.95 4.39
N SER A 119 -0.95 13.41 5.04
CA SER A 119 -0.84 13.11 6.47
C SER A 119 0.14 11.95 6.68
N PRO A 120 1.01 11.99 7.70
CA PRO A 120 1.79 10.81 8.12
C PRO A 120 0.90 9.65 8.61
N ASN A 121 -0.41 9.88 8.80
CA ASN A 121 -1.39 8.89 9.21
C ASN A 121 -2.23 8.36 8.04
N CYS A 122 -1.85 8.64 6.79
CA CYS A 122 -2.58 8.15 5.62
C CYS A 122 -2.22 6.70 5.25
N LEU A 123 -3.06 6.09 4.41
CA LEU A 123 -2.88 4.69 3.99
C LEU A 123 -1.60 4.52 3.17
N SER A 124 -1.31 5.40 2.23
CA SER A 124 -0.12 5.25 1.38
C SER A 124 1.20 5.35 2.14
N PHE A 125 1.23 6.10 3.24
CA PHE A 125 2.38 6.12 4.16
C PHE A 125 2.55 4.77 4.88
N SER A 126 1.47 4.25 5.45
CA SER A 126 1.48 2.96 6.16
C SER A 126 1.75 1.78 5.20
N TRP A 127 1.23 1.85 3.97
CA TRP A 127 1.49 0.88 2.92
C TRP A 127 2.97 0.84 2.55
N ASP A 128 3.59 2.00 2.33
CA ASP A 128 5.00 2.08 1.97
C ASP A 128 5.91 1.56 3.09
N LEU A 129 5.63 1.91 4.35
CA LEU A 129 6.30 1.31 5.51
C LEU A 129 6.18 -0.22 5.56
N SER A 130 5.00 -0.74 5.22
CA SER A 130 4.75 -2.17 5.16
C SER A 130 5.54 -2.85 4.04
N CYS A 131 5.66 -2.22 2.87
CA CYS A 131 6.50 -2.68 1.77
C CYS A 131 7.98 -2.71 2.16
N VAL A 132 8.51 -1.63 2.74
CA VAL A 132 9.90 -1.52 3.22
C VAL A 132 10.22 -2.67 4.17
N CYS A 133 9.36 -2.90 5.17
CA CYS A 133 9.59 -3.96 6.15
C CYS A 133 9.51 -5.34 5.52
N ALA A 134 8.53 -5.59 4.64
CA ALA A 134 8.39 -6.86 3.96
C ALA A 134 9.63 -7.19 3.09
N ASP A 135 10.16 -6.21 2.37
CA ASP A 135 11.38 -6.36 1.57
C ASP A 135 12.59 -6.72 2.45
N ILE A 136 12.77 -5.98 3.56
CA ILE A 136 13.89 -6.23 4.47
C ILE A 136 13.77 -7.60 5.14
N ILE A 137 12.59 -7.99 5.64
CA ILE A 137 12.36 -9.34 6.20
C ILE A 137 12.68 -10.40 5.15
N ASN A 138 12.20 -10.23 3.92
CA ASN A 138 12.44 -11.17 2.83
C ASN A 138 13.92 -11.27 2.42
N SER A 139 14.70 -10.20 2.62
CA SER A 139 16.16 -10.19 2.38
C SER A 139 16.95 -10.96 3.44
N GLN A 140 16.40 -11.05 4.67
CA GLN A 140 17.00 -11.77 5.78
C GLN A 140 16.58 -13.24 5.85
N ARG A 141 15.39 -13.57 5.31
CA ARG A 141 14.93 -14.95 5.15
C ARG A 141 15.87 -15.75 4.25
N GLY A 142 16.14 -16.99 4.64
CA GLY A 142 16.93 -17.94 3.89
C GLY A 142 16.31 -18.32 2.54
N THR A 143 17.14 -18.85 1.65
CA THR A 143 16.69 -19.33 0.33
C THR A 143 15.66 -20.46 0.49
N GLY A 144 14.47 -20.29 -0.09
CA GLY A 144 13.40 -21.29 -0.07
C GLY A 144 12.42 -21.15 1.09
N GLU A 145 12.62 -20.18 1.98
CA GLU A 145 11.65 -19.84 3.01
C GLU A 145 10.45 -19.09 2.40
N PRO A 146 9.23 -19.27 2.95
CA PRO A 146 8.06 -18.51 2.53
C PRO A 146 8.34 -17.00 2.58
N LYS A 147 7.89 -16.27 1.57
CA LYS A 147 8.01 -14.80 1.54
C LYS A 147 6.87 -14.16 2.31
N ILE A 148 7.13 -13.00 2.90
CA ILE A 148 6.12 -12.14 3.52
C ILE A 148 5.72 -11.06 2.53
N ALA A 149 4.45 -10.68 2.49
CA ALA A 149 3.96 -9.58 1.68
C ALA A 149 3.06 -8.66 2.52
N PRO A 150 3.07 -7.34 2.25
CA PRO A 150 2.09 -6.45 2.85
C PRO A 150 0.69 -6.78 2.32
N VAL A 151 -0.31 -6.75 3.20
CA VAL A 151 -1.72 -6.99 2.85
C VAL A 151 -2.54 -5.81 3.35
N ARG A 152 -3.37 -5.24 2.48
CA ARG A 152 -4.10 -3.99 2.73
C ARG A 152 -4.90 -4.06 4.03
N GLU A 153 -5.58 -5.17 4.27
CA GLU A 153 -6.42 -5.40 5.44
C GLU A 153 -5.59 -5.41 6.72
N TYR A 154 -4.39 -6.01 6.70
CA TYR A 154 -3.48 -5.93 7.84
C TYR A 154 -2.97 -4.51 8.08
N VAL A 155 -2.72 -3.73 7.01
CA VAL A 155 -2.31 -2.32 7.13
C VAL A 155 -3.44 -1.49 7.76
N LEU A 156 -4.68 -1.68 7.30
CA LEU A 156 -5.84 -0.99 7.88
C LEU A 156 -6.08 -1.37 9.35
N ALA A 157 -5.93 -2.65 9.69
CA ALA A 157 -5.96 -3.12 11.08
C ALA A 157 -4.88 -2.41 11.91
N ALA A 158 -3.64 -2.36 11.40
CA ALA A 158 -2.54 -1.70 12.08
C ALA A 158 -2.78 -0.19 12.25
N MET A 159 -3.35 0.49 11.25
CA MET A 159 -3.70 1.92 11.34
C MET A 159 -4.74 2.16 12.43
N SER A 160 -5.83 1.39 12.44
CA SER A 160 -6.84 1.45 13.50
C SER A 160 -6.20 1.23 14.86
N ARG A 161 -5.28 0.27 14.94
CA ARG A 161 -4.65 -0.10 16.20
C ARG A 161 -3.64 0.93 16.69
N ALA A 162 -2.86 1.54 15.80
CA ALA A 162 -1.97 2.65 16.12
C ALA A 162 -2.76 3.85 16.67
N GLN A 163 -3.95 4.11 16.11
CA GLN A 163 -4.86 5.12 16.65
C GLN A 163 -5.36 4.76 18.06
N ASP A 164 -5.75 3.50 18.31
CA ASP A 164 -6.15 3.05 19.65
C ASP A 164 -5.03 3.26 20.69
N LEU A 165 -3.78 2.97 20.32
CA LEU A 165 -2.61 3.16 21.18
C LEU A 165 -2.39 4.63 21.57
N SER A 166 -2.81 5.57 20.72
CA SER A 166 -2.77 7.00 21.05
C SER A 166 -3.75 7.41 22.15
N VAL A 167 -4.80 6.61 22.36
CA VAL A 167 -5.78 6.81 23.44
C VAL A 167 -5.35 6.10 24.71
N GLU A 168 -4.96 4.82 24.59
CA GLU A 168 -4.45 4.01 25.70
C GLU A 168 -3.37 3.04 25.20
N TYR A 169 -2.13 3.27 25.63
CA TYR A 169 -1.01 2.41 25.25
C TYR A 169 -0.98 1.12 26.06
N GLY A 170 -1.20 0.00 25.39
CA GLY A 170 -1.22 -1.36 25.97
C GLY A 170 -1.93 -2.31 25.02
N HIS A 171 -1.95 -3.63 25.32
CA HIS A 171 -2.50 -4.66 24.42
C HIS A 171 -4.04 -4.81 24.46
N THR A 172 -4.72 -4.12 25.38
CA THR A 172 -6.19 -4.06 25.41
C THR A 172 -6.62 -2.81 24.67
N ARG A 173 -7.64 -2.91 23.82
CA ARG A 173 -8.18 -1.75 23.10
C ARG A 173 -8.91 -0.82 24.09
N PRO A 174 -9.06 0.49 23.79
CA PRO A 174 -9.72 1.45 24.67
C PRO A 174 -11.18 1.10 25.02
N ASP A 175 -11.85 0.31 24.18
CA ASP A 175 -13.21 -0.19 24.41
C ASP A 175 -13.26 -1.46 25.29
N GLY A 176 -12.10 -1.99 25.67
CA GLY A 176 -11.93 -3.20 26.47
C GLY A 176 -11.83 -4.50 25.66
N SER A 177 -11.91 -4.45 24.32
CA SER A 177 -11.74 -5.62 23.46
C SER A 177 -10.27 -6.02 23.30
N GLU A 178 -10.02 -7.24 22.80
CA GLU A 178 -8.67 -7.70 22.49
C GLU A 178 -8.12 -6.96 21.26
N TRP A 179 -6.80 -6.75 21.22
CA TRP A 179 -6.13 -6.18 20.05
C TRP A 179 -6.42 -6.92 18.74
N SER A 180 -6.68 -8.22 18.83
CA SER A 180 -6.95 -9.14 17.72
C SER A 180 -8.24 -8.79 16.97
N GLU A 181 -9.20 -8.14 17.64
CA GLU A 181 -10.43 -7.68 17.01
C GLU A 181 -10.15 -6.67 15.88
N ALA A 182 -9.06 -5.89 15.95
CA ALA A 182 -8.67 -5.00 14.86
C ALA A 182 -8.38 -5.76 13.55
N ILE A 183 -7.85 -6.98 13.63
CA ILE A 183 -7.62 -7.85 12.47
C ILE A 183 -8.96 -8.43 11.97
N PHE A 184 -9.80 -8.91 12.89
CA PHE A 184 -11.08 -9.55 12.55
C PHE A 184 -12.10 -8.58 11.96
N GLU A 185 -12.08 -7.32 12.39
CA GLU A 185 -12.88 -6.22 11.83
C GLU A 185 -12.60 -5.98 10.34
N GLN A 186 -11.37 -6.31 9.88
CA GLN A 186 -10.99 -6.25 8.45
C GLN A 186 -11.34 -7.53 7.67
N GLY A 187 -12.03 -8.48 8.31
CA GLY A 187 -12.45 -9.74 7.69
C GLY A 187 -11.36 -10.80 7.59
N LEU A 188 -10.21 -10.60 8.23
CA LEU A 188 -9.10 -11.55 8.26
C LEU A 188 -9.35 -12.65 9.31
N SER A 189 -8.89 -13.87 9.03
CA SER A 189 -9.01 -15.00 9.95
C SER A 189 -7.79 -15.93 9.89
N PRO A 190 -6.60 -15.45 10.27
CA PRO A 190 -5.36 -16.22 10.23
C PRO A 190 -5.34 -17.35 11.27
N SER A 191 -4.63 -18.45 10.96
CA SER A 191 -4.37 -19.54 11.91
C SER A 191 -3.43 -19.12 13.03
N TYR A 192 -2.46 -18.26 12.72
CA TYR A 192 -1.56 -17.64 13.68
C TYR A 192 -1.43 -16.15 13.40
N TYR A 193 -1.48 -15.36 14.46
CA TYR A 193 -1.38 -13.92 14.38
C TYR A 193 -0.73 -13.35 15.63
N THR A 194 -0.14 -12.18 15.49
CA THR A 194 0.65 -11.53 16.53
C THR A 194 0.65 -10.02 16.36
N GLU A 195 0.79 -9.31 17.47
CA GLU A 195 0.90 -7.86 17.54
C GLU A 195 2.28 -7.48 18.10
N TRP A 196 2.88 -6.44 17.53
CA TRP A 196 3.96 -5.70 18.19
C TRP A 196 3.66 -4.21 18.17
N ILE A 197 3.71 -3.60 19.36
CA ILE A 197 3.43 -2.18 19.56
C ILE A 197 4.71 -1.45 19.97
N ASP A 198 4.85 -0.21 19.52
CA ASP A 198 5.94 0.67 19.92
C ASP A 198 5.45 2.09 20.14
N TYR A 199 6.28 2.88 20.82
CA TYR A 199 6.03 4.27 21.11
C TYR A 199 7.32 5.09 21.06
N SER A 200 7.27 6.22 20.37
CA SER A 200 8.38 7.17 20.34
C SER A 200 7.92 8.62 20.11
N TYR A 201 8.86 9.51 19.82
CA TYR A 201 8.67 10.95 19.69
C TYR A 201 9.37 11.50 18.44
N TYR A 202 8.72 12.42 17.70
CA TYR A 202 9.22 12.96 16.43
C TYR A 202 10.54 13.76 16.55
N ASP A 203 10.81 14.36 17.70
CA ASP A 203 12.07 15.11 17.95
C ASP A 203 13.28 14.18 18.20
N ASP A 204 13.05 12.88 18.25
CA ASP A 204 14.10 11.86 18.27
C ASP A 204 14.35 11.39 16.83
N SER A 205 15.32 12.02 16.16
CA SER A 205 15.57 11.84 14.71
C SER A 205 15.94 10.42 14.31
N ASP A 206 16.40 9.60 15.26
CA ASP A 206 16.76 8.20 15.01
C ASP A 206 15.57 7.26 15.26
N SER A 207 14.51 7.73 15.92
CA SER A 207 13.41 6.88 16.42
C SER A 207 12.61 6.15 15.36
N LEU A 208 12.22 6.80 14.26
CA LEU A 208 11.40 6.14 13.25
C LEU A 208 12.17 5.05 12.50
N SER A 209 13.45 5.31 12.22
CA SER A 209 14.33 4.33 11.58
C SER A 209 14.65 3.16 12.52
N GLU A 210 14.84 3.43 13.82
CA GLU A 210 15.00 2.40 14.85
C GLU A 210 13.72 1.58 15.04
N MET A 211 12.54 2.20 15.11
CA MET A 211 11.26 1.48 15.19
C MET A 211 11.03 0.59 13.97
N ILE A 212 11.37 1.06 12.76
CA ILE A 212 11.35 0.24 11.54
C ILE A 212 12.35 -0.92 11.66
N TYR A 213 13.56 -0.68 12.18
CA TYR A 213 14.56 -1.72 12.41
C TYR A 213 14.11 -2.77 13.43
N ASP A 214 13.54 -2.36 14.55
CA ASP A 214 13.00 -3.26 15.58
C ASP A 214 11.85 -4.10 15.04
N SER A 215 11.03 -3.54 14.13
CA SER A 215 9.99 -4.28 13.40
C SER A 215 10.54 -5.50 12.66
N ILE A 216 11.73 -5.35 12.08
CA ILE A 216 12.42 -6.41 11.34
C ILE A 216 13.01 -7.43 12.31
N VAL A 217 13.64 -6.96 13.40
CA VAL A 217 14.28 -7.81 14.41
C VAL A 217 13.27 -8.62 15.21
N ASP A 218 12.02 -8.18 15.35
CA ASP A 218 10.98 -8.94 16.06
C ASP A 218 10.27 -9.97 15.16
N ILE A 219 10.04 -9.64 13.87
CA ILE A 219 9.30 -10.50 12.95
C ILE A 219 10.17 -11.67 12.43
N VAL A 220 11.48 -11.45 12.23
CA VAL A 220 12.39 -12.48 11.70
C VAL A 220 12.59 -13.66 12.67
N PRO A 221 12.89 -13.47 13.97
CA PRO A 221 13.09 -14.56 14.93
C PRO A 221 11.81 -15.26 15.38
N ALA A 222 10.64 -14.59 15.27
CA ALA A 222 9.37 -15.25 15.60
C ALA A 222 9.13 -16.50 14.75
N SER A 223 9.70 -16.55 13.53
CA SER A 223 9.69 -17.74 12.69
C SER A 223 10.54 -18.91 13.21
N SER A 224 11.68 -18.61 13.84
CA SER A 224 12.58 -19.62 14.42
C SER A 224 12.13 -20.13 15.78
N ASP A 225 11.48 -19.28 16.58
CA ASP A 225 11.12 -19.59 17.96
C ASP A 225 9.80 -20.37 18.07
N TYR A 226 8.85 -20.10 17.17
CA TYR A 226 7.52 -20.74 17.17
C TYR A 226 7.32 -21.75 16.03
N GLY A 227 8.25 -21.83 15.08
CA GLY A 227 8.15 -22.73 13.92
C GLY A 227 7.06 -22.33 12.91
N VAL A 228 6.60 -21.07 12.93
CA VAL A 228 5.55 -20.52 12.06
C VAL A 228 6.14 -19.38 11.23
N TYR A 229 6.04 -19.46 9.91
CA TYR A 229 6.39 -18.34 9.04
C TYR A 229 5.17 -17.45 8.82
N TYR A 230 5.19 -16.23 9.35
CA TYR A 230 4.24 -15.20 8.96
C TYR A 230 4.46 -14.84 7.48
N THR A 231 3.40 -14.89 6.68
CA THR A 231 3.42 -14.64 5.23
C THR A 231 2.70 -13.34 4.86
N GLU A 232 1.95 -12.77 5.79
CA GLU A 232 1.23 -11.51 5.61
C GLU A 232 1.62 -10.53 6.72
N VAL A 233 1.74 -9.25 6.37
CA VAL A 233 2.11 -8.19 7.31
C VAL A 233 1.30 -6.92 7.06
N GLY A 234 1.11 -6.14 8.11
CA GLY A 234 0.67 -4.76 8.02
C GLY A 234 1.27 -3.93 9.14
N ILE A 235 1.74 -2.75 8.77
CA ILE A 235 2.49 -1.85 9.63
C ILE A 235 1.92 -0.45 9.46
N ALA A 236 1.72 0.24 10.57
CA ALA A 236 1.22 1.60 10.54
C ALA A 236 1.74 2.43 11.71
N THR A 237 1.75 3.73 11.48
CA THR A 237 2.01 4.77 12.48
C THR A 237 0.76 5.60 12.71
N TYR A 238 0.59 6.05 13.95
CA TYR A 238 -0.24 7.20 14.27
C TYR A 238 0.64 8.27 14.93
N MET A 239 0.75 9.42 14.27
CA MET A 239 1.50 10.58 14.74
C MET A 239 0.52 11.64 15.24
N ASP A 240 0.63 12.00 16.53
CA ASP A 240 -0.03 13.17 17.09
C ASP A 240 0.89 14.38 16.87
N ILE A 241 0.57 15.21 15.90
CA ILE A 241 1.36 16.40 15.53
C ILE A 241 1.44 17.42 16.68
N SER A 242 0.45 17.43 17.58
CA SER A 242 0.35 18.43 18.65
C SER A 242 1.29 18.12 19.81
N SER A 243 1.42 16.84 20.17
CA SER A 243 2.38 16.40 21.17
C SER A 243 3.74 16.10 20.55
N GLY A 244 3.78 15.54 19.33
CA GLY A 244 4.95 14.95 18.72
C GLY A 244 5.06 13.44 18.98
N ASP A 245 4.04 12.83 19.58
CA ASP A 245 4.02 11.39 19.87
C ASP A 245 3.84 10.57 18.59
N ILE A 246 4.53 9.42 18.54
CA ILE A 246 4.41 8.44 17.47
C ILE A 246 4.06 7.10 18.11
N TYR A 247 2.92 6.55 17.70
CA TYR A 247 2.46 5.22 18.08
C TYR A 247 2.61 4.29 16.88
N PHE A 248 3.20 3.12 17.10
CA PHE A 248 3.51 2.17 16.05
C PHE A 248 2.79 0.85 16.32
N CYS A 249 2.18 0.28 15.28
CA CYS A 249 1.57 -1.04 15.35
C CYS A 249 1.99 -1.89 14.17
N ARG A 250 2.27 -3.17 14.46
CA ARG A 250 2.61 -4.21 13.49
C ARG A 250 1.76 -5.43 13.73
N PHE A 251 1.24 -5.99 12.64
CA PHE A 251 0.61 -7.29 12.65
C PHE A 251 1.33 -8.25 11.71
N GLY A 252 1.49 -9.49 12.15
CA GLY A 252 1.93 -10.62 11.34
C GLY A 252 0.87 -11.70 11.30
N GLY A 253 0.65 -12.29 10.12
CA GLY A 253 -0.36 -13.33 9.88
C GLY A 253 0.20 -14.54 9.15
N ALA A 254 -0.29 -15.72 9.51
CA ALA A 254 -0.03 -16.98 8.82
C ALA A 254 -1.30 -17.83 8.69
N TYR A 255 -1.45 -18.52 7.56
CA TYR A 255 -2.56 -19.41 7.27
C TYR A 255 -2.02 -20.83 7.05
N GLU A 256 -2.63 -21.81 7.70
CA GLU A 256 -2.35 -23.25 7.49
C GLU A 256 -3.28 -23.87 6.44
#